data_AF-A0A182TZX0-F1
#
_entry.id   AF-A0A182TZX0-F1
#
_cell.length_a   1.000
_cell.length_b   1.000
_cell.length_c   1.000
_cell.angle_alpha   90.00
_cell.angle_beta   90.00
_cell.angle_gamma   90.00
#
_symmetry.space_group_name_H-M   'P 1'
#
loop_
_entity.id
_entity.type
_entity.pdbx_description
1 polymer ?
#
loop_
_entity_poly.entity_id
_entity_poly.type
_entity_poly.pdbx_seq_one_letter_code
_entity_poly.pdbx_strand_id
1 'polypeptide(L)'
;MLDLEVTPERSLGSTTENWEFVLGMHFSQAVAIIQSQVGIIKGVQVLYSDTDPLNVDIIINMPQDGIRLIFDPIQQRLKTIEVFNMKLVKLKYCSMPFNSPEVVPSIEEIEHSFGATHPGVYDAAKQLFTLHFRGLSFYFPVDSKLQPGYAHGLGSLHFPSGASPVVSKMVIYTGVNVLDSRPPPLPLSCYQQQLYLGAATVLRSAHGTRGLRLQLYSEGSIRSLEPRKQCLTREIIFGDSCQDVATNLGAPSRVFFKSEDKMKIHSPSAHRRVQTKRSDFFYNYFTLGIDVLFDARTHKTKKIIMHTNYPGHYNFNTYHRCEFHLELAADKVIEDVPLDAPVLITAYSKWDEVATRLTPSERPVVLHRAGSTNTANVFGSTFCYGYQDIIFEVMPNNYIASITLYQSATPFHVADWNATTGKSSTGSTSSTASTAPSSSSDLKAALQDAKPSQSKIRVTA
;
A
#
# COMPACT_ATOMS: atom_id res chain seq x y z
N MET A 1 21.32 0.86 -22.35
CA MET A 1 20.27 -0.14 -22.54
C MET A 1 20.48 -1.22 -21.52
N LEU A 2 19.45 -1.56 -20.75
CA LEU A 2 19.54 -2.65 -19.78
C LEU A 2 19.79 -3.99 -20.51
N ASP A 3 20.60 -4.86 -19.90
CA ASP A 3 20.85 -6.22 -20.35
C ASP A 3 20.32 -7.19 -19.29
N LEU A 4 19.21 -7.86 -19.62
CA LEU A 4 18.36 -8.57 -18.67
C LEU A 4 18.12 -10.02 -19.07
N GLU A 5 18.16 -10.90 -18.07
CA GLU A 5 17.77 -12.30 -18.15
C GLU A 5 16.27 -12.43 -17.84
N VAL A 6 15.55 -13.12 -18.72
CA VAL A 6 14.14 -13.47 -18.57
C VAL A 6 14.05 -14.83 -17.91
N THR A 7 13.38 -14.91 -16.76
CA THR A 7 13.00 -16.18 -16.13
C THR A 7 11.48 -16.32 -16.14
N PRO A 8 10.90 -17.14 -17.02
CA PRO A 8 9.45 -17.36 -17.10
C PRO A 8 8.84 -17.73 -15.74
N GLU A 9 7.61 -17.29 -15.47
CA GLU A 9 6.91 -17.44 -14.17
C GLU A 9 7.60 -16.80 -12.95
N ARG A 10 8.79 -16.19 -13.09
CA ARG A 10 9.59 -15.81 -11.92
C ARG A 10 10.06 -14.36 -11.94
N SER A 11 10.89 -13.96 -12.89
CA SER A 11 11.61 -12.68 -12.77
C SER A 11 12.16 -12.12 -14.08
N LEU A 12 12.51 -10.83 -14.02
CA LEU A 12 13.32 -10.12 -15.00
C LEU A 12 14.46 -9.41 -14.25
N GLY A 13 15.71 -9.70 -14.57
CA GLY A 13 16.83 -9.18 -13.80
C GLY A 13 18.13 -9.06 -14.57
N SER A 14 19.08 -8.28 -14.05
CA SER A 14 20.42 -8.17 -14.61
C SER A 14 21.36 -9.13 -13.90
N THR A 15 21.99 -10.03 -14.66
CA THR A 15 23.03 -10.93 -14.15
C THR A 15 24.35 -10.20 -13.91
N THR A 16 24.62 -9.11 -14.65
CA THR A 16 25.84 -8.32 -14.50
C THR A 16 25.79 -7.39 -13.28
N GLU A 17 24.65 -6.76 -13.04
CA GLU A 17 24.45 -5.81 -11.92
C GLU A 17 23.86 -6.48 -10.66
N ASN A 18 23.61 -7.79 -10.72
CA ASN A 18 23.13 -8.64 -9.62
C ASN A 18 21.84 -8.13 -8.95
N TRP A 19 20.80 -7.87 -9.74
CA TRP A 19 19.47 -7.53 -9.25
C TRP A 19 18.37 -8.17 -10.10
N GLU A 20 17.23 -8.48 -9.50
CA GLU A 20 16.07 -9.02 -10.22
C GLU A 20 14.74 -8.48 -9.67
N PHE A 21 13.82 -8.15 -10.58
CA PHE A 21 12.41 -7.96 -10.25
C PHE A 21 11.71 -9.32 -10.25
N VAL A 22 11.21 -9.74 -9.09
CA VAL A 22 10.62 -11.07 -8.89
C VAL A 22 9.12 -10.94 -8.70
N LEU A 23 8.33 -11.73 -9.44
CA LEU A 23 6.89 -11.80 -9.24
C LEU A 23 6.57 -12.15 -7.78
N GLY A 24 5.63 -11.41 -7.19
CA GLY A 24 5.25 -11.51 -5.78
C GLY A 24 6.06 -10.62 -4.83
N MET A 25 7.15 -10.00 -5.27
CA MET A 25 7.90 -9.05 -4.43
C MET A 25 7.04 -7.82 -4.10
N HIS A 26 7.24 -7.24 -2.93
CA HIS A 26 6.49 -6.06 -2.51
C HIS A 26 6.96 -4.80 -3.27
N PHE A 27 6.06 -3.85 -3.48
CA PHE A 27 6.33 -2.57 -4.16
C PHE A 27 7.61 -1.87 -3.63
N SER A 28 7.79 -1.82 -2.31
CA SER A 28 8.96 -1.20 -1.69
C SER A 28 10.29 -1.87 -2.05
N GLN A 29 10.28 -3.17 -2.31
CA GLN A 29 11.49 -3.90 -2.70
C GLN A 29 11.89 -3.57 -4.14
N ALA A 30 10.92 -3.45 -5.04
CA ALA A 30 11.18 -2.99 -6.41
C ALA A 30 11.70 -1.55 -6.42
N VAL A 31 11.11 -0.67 -5.61
CA VAL A 31 11.61 0.72 -5.46
C VAL A 31 13.04 0.73 -4.91
N ALA A 32 13.36 -0.11 -3.91
CA ALA A 32 14.71 -0.20 -3.37
C ALA A 32 15.74 -0.66 -4.42
N ILE A 33 15.38 -1.63 -5.27
CA ILE A 33 16.22 -2.05 -6.40
C ILE A 33 16.44 -0.87 -7.36
N ILE A 34 15.38 -0.18 -7.76
CA ILE A 34 15.49 0.97 -8.68
C ILE A 34 16.37 2.07 -8.06
N GLN A 35 16.21 2.34 -6.77
CA GLN A 35 17.02 3.32 -6.04
C GLN A 35 18.49 2.91 -5.89
N SER A 36 18.81 1.62 -5.87
CA SER A 36 20.21 1.17 -5.92
C SER A 36 20.83 1.35 -7.31
N GLN A 37 20.00 1.57 -8.35
CA GLN A 37 20.39 1.69 -9.75
C GLN A 37 20.20 3.10 -10.34
N VAL A 38 20.27 4.16 -9.52
CA VAL A 38 20.00 5.57 -9.90
C VAL A 38 20.84 6.10 -11.08
N GLY A 39 21.99 5.49 -11.39
CA GLY A 39 22.80 5.82 -12.56
C GLY A 39 22.35 5.14 -13.86
N ILE A 40 21.64 4.02 -13.76
CA ILE A 40 21.31 3.10 -14.85
C ILE A 40 19.84 3.25 -15.23
N ILE A 41 18.91 3.09 -14.28
CA ILE A 41 17.47 3.19 -14.49
C ILE A 41 17.05 4.65 -14.34
N LYS A 42 16.39 5.21 -15.36
CA LYS A 42 16.06 6.65 -15.43
C LYS A 42 14.63 6.91 -15.87
N GLY A 43 14.10 8.07 -15.46
CA GLY A 43 12.77 8.52 -15.86
C GLY A 43 11.64 7.66 -15.30
N VAL A 44 11.83 7.09 -14.11
CA VAL A 44 10.86 6.25 -13.41
C VAL A 44 9.62 7.07 -13.07
N GLN A 45 8.45 6.48 -13.25
CA GLN A 45 7.16 7.07 -12.91
C GLN A 45 6.34 6.06 -12.13
N VAL A 46 5.65 6.51 -11.09
CA VAL A 46 4.66 5.70 -10.39
C VAL A 46 3.27 6.17 -10.78
N LEU A 47 2.44 5.23 -11.24
CA LEU A 47 1.05 5.44 -11.64
C LEU A 47 0.13 4.75 -10.64
N TYR A 48 -0.88 5.45 -10.15
CA TYR A 48 -1.92 4.91 -9.26
C TYR A 48 -3.18 5.77 -9.31
N SER A 49 -4.28 5.26 -8.75
CA SER A 49 -5.56 5.97 -8.67
C SER A 49 -5.75 6.57 -7.27
N ASP A 50 -5.88 7.89 -7.17
CA ASP A 50 -6.23 8.57 -5.91
C ASP A 50 -7.69 8.31 -5.51
N THR A 51 -8.57 8.12 -6.50
CA THR A 51 -10.02 7.93 -6.27
C THR A 51 -10.39 6.49 -5.98
N ASP A 52 -9.64 5.55 -6.56
CA ASP A 52 -9.93 4.12 -6.47
C ASP A 52 -8.66 3.28 -6.29
N PRO A 53 -7.94 3.44 -5.17
CA PRO A 53 -6.64 2.83 -4.94
C PRO A 53 -6.69 1.31 -4.68
N LEU A 54 -7.88 0.72 -4.51
CA LEU A 54 -8.05 -0.71 -4.24
C LEU A 54 -8.42 -1.53 -5.47
N ASN A 55 -8.93 -0.90 -6.53
CA ASN A 55 -9.32 -1.62 -7.76
C ASN A 55 -8.39 -1.33 -8.95
N VAL A 56 -7.59 -0.27 -8.89
CA VAL A 56 -6.65 0.09 -9.96
C VAL A 56 -5.23 -0.28 -9.56
N ASP A 57 -4.59 -1.14 -10.36
CA ASP A 57 -3.21 -1.58 -10.17
C ASP A 57 -2.25 -0.38 -9.98
N ILE A 58 -1.23 -0.59 -9.14
CA ILE A 58 -0.13 0.36 -8.97
C ILE A 58 0.94 -0.01 -10.00
N ILE A 59 1.44 0.96 -10.77
CA ILE A 59 2.40 0.68 -11.84
C ILE A 59 3.68 1.48 -11.61
N ILE A 60 4.83 0.81 -11.66
CA ILE A 60 6.11 1.47 -11.88
C ILE A 60 6.41 1.42 -13.38
N ASN A 61 6.39 2.57 -14.02
CA ASN A 61 6.65 2.74 -15.44
C ASN A 61 8.08 3.26 -15.65
N MET A 62 8.86 2.55 -16.47
CA MET A 62 10.23 2.90 -16.83
C MET A 62 10.31 3.13 -18.36
N PRO A 63 9.81 4.28 -18.85
CA PRO A 63 9.68 4.53 -20.28
C PRO A 63 11.01 4.63 -21.04
N GLN A 64 12.09 5.00 -20.37
CA GLN A 64 13.42 5.05 -20.99
C GLN A 64 14.04 3.66 -21.14
N ASP A 65 13.55 2.68 -20.38
CA ASP A 65 14.03 1.29 -20.38
C ASP A 65 13.04 0.32 -21.05
N GLY A 66 11.83 0.79 -21.39
CA GLY A 66 10.80 0.00 -22.06
C GLY A 66 10.11 -1.03 -21.16
N ILE A 67 10.15 -0.85 -19.83
CA ILE A 67 9.64 -1.81 -18.83
C ILE A 67 8.53 -1.20 -17.98
N ARG A 68 7.50 -1.99 -17.68
CA ARG A 68 6.43 -1.69 -16.72
C ARG A 68 6.32 -2.82 -15.70
N LEU A 69 6.33 -2.45 -14.42
CA LEU A 69 6.07 -3.36 -13.31
C LEU A 69 4.66 -3.07 -12.79
N ILE A 70 3.79 -4.08 -12.81
CA ILE A 70 2.37 -3.94 -12.47
C ILE A 70 2.13 -4.66 -11.15
N PHE A 71 1.71 -3.91 -10.14
CA PHE A 71 1.47 -4.39 -8.78
C PHE A 71 -0.03 -4.45 -8.49
N ASP A 72 -0.42 -5.52 -7.80
CA ASP A 72 -1.76 -5.65 -7.27
C ASP A 72 -2.06 -4.53 -6.25
N PRO A 73 -3.24 -3.87 -6.31
CA PRO A 73 -3.54 -2.70 -5.49
C PRO A 73 -3.74 -3.01 -3.99
N ILE A 74 -4.13 -4.25 -3.68
CA ILE A 74 -4.48 -4.71 -2.33
C ILE A 74 -3.22 -5.24 -1.65
N GLN A 75 -2.61 -6.28 -2.24
CA GLN A 75 -1.42 -6.96 -1.73
C GLN A 75 -0.13 -6.15 -1.97
N GLN A 76 -0.16 -5.19 -2.90
CA GLN A 76 1.01 -4.36 -3.27
C GLN A 76 2.21 -5.21 -3.71
N ARG A 77 1.91 -6.35 -4.33
CA ARG A 77 2.88 -7.32 -4.83
C ARG A 77 2.94 -7.29 -6.36
N LEU A 78 4.13 -7.51 -6.89
CA LEU A 78 4.37 -7.55 -8.33
C LEU A 78 3.58 -8.70 -8.95
N LYS A 79 2.58 -8.35 -9.76
CA LYS A 79 1.67 -9.29 -10.43
C LYS A 79 2.17 -9.66 -11.82
N THR A 80 2.71 -8.67 -12.53
CA THR A 80 3.12 -8.82 -13.93
C THR A 80 4.30 -7.91 -14.24
N ILE A 81 5.24 -8.40 -15.06
CA ILE A 81 6.34 -7.61 -15.63
C ILE A 81 6.10 -7.51 -17.14
N GLU A 82 5.98 -6.29 -17.65
CA GLU A 82 5.76 -6.03 -19.06
C GLU A 82 7.00 -5.33 -19.66
N VAL A 83 7.53 -5.89 -20.74
CA VAL A 83 8.44 -5.18 -21.65
C VAL A 83 7.59 -4.70 -22.83
N PHE A 84 7.37 -3.39 -22.90
CA PHE A 84 6.49 -2.77 -23.89
C PHE A 84 7.23 -2.08 -25.02
N ASN A 85 8.56 -1.99 -24.93
CA ASN A 85 9.40 -1.50 -26.01
C ASN A 85 10.68 -2.33 -26.10
N MET A 86 10.66 -3.34 -26.97
CA MET A 86 11.78 -4.26 -27.19
C MET A 86 13.07 -3.56 -27.65
N LYS A 87 12.97 -2.36 -28.24
CA LYS A 87 14.13 -1.60 -28.74
C LYS A 87 14.97 -0.93 -27.65
N LEU A 88 14.45 -0.87 -26.42
CA LEU A 88 15.08 -0.16 -25.29
C LEU A 88 15.72 -1.10 -24.26
N VAL A 89 15.68 -2.42 -24.51
CA VAL A 89 16.23 -3.45 -23.62
C VAL A 89 16.92 -4.57 -24.42
N LYS A 90 18.00 -5.14 -23.90
CA LYS A 90 18.56 -6.42 -24.36
C LYS A 90 18.01 -7.53 -23.48
N LEU A 91 17.51 -8.60 -24.09
CA LEU A 91 16.91 -9.72 -23.37
C LEU A 91 17.59 -11.04 -23.73
N LYS A 92 17.79 -11.85 -22.70
CA LYS A 92 18.36 -13.20 -22.79
C LYS A 92 17.43 -14.21 -22.13
N TYR A 93 17.49 -15.43 -22.62
CA TYR A 93 16.86 -16.60 -22.00
C TYR A 93 17.87 -17.74 -21.99
N CYS A 94 18.10 -18.34 -20.81
CA CYS A 94 19.17 -19.28 -20.58
C CYS A 94 20.54 -18.74 -21.04
N SER A 95 20.81 -17.46 -20.76
CA SER A 95 22.00 -16.71 -21.21
C SER A 95 22.15 -16.52 -22.73
N MET A 96 21.19 -16.97 -23.55
CA MET A 96 21.19 -16.78 -25.00
C MET A 96 20.39 -15.52 -25.38
N PRO A 97 20.94 -14.57 -26.15
CA PRO A 97 20.23 -13.36 -26.54
C PRO A 97 19.17 -13.67 -27.59
N PHE A 98 17.93 -13.24 -27.35
CA PHE A 98 16.82 -13.32 -28.32
C PHE A 98 16.31 -11.93 -28.74
N ASN A 99 16.76 -10.87 -28.05
CA ASN A 99 16.46 -9.49 -28.38
C ASN A 99 17.66 -8.60 -28.06
N SER A 100 18.29 -8.04 -29.08
CA SER A 100 19.37 -7.07 -28.98
C SER A 100 19.43 -6.21 -30.26
N PRO A 101 20.31 -5.19 -30.36
CA PRO A 101 20.54 -4.49 -31.62
C PRO A 101 21.00 -5.42 -32.76
N GLU A 102 21.61 -6.55 -32.40
CA GLU A 102 22.13 -7.55 -33.32
C GLU A 102 21.15 -8.72 -33.56
N VAL A 103 20.26 -9.01 -32.60
CA VAL A 103 19.29 -10.11 -32.67
C VAL A 103 17.86 -9.55 -32.63
N VAL A 104 17.13 -9.71 -33.73
CA VAL A 104 15.74 -9.25 -33.84
C VAL A 104 14.81 -10.33 -33.25
N PRO A 105 13.87 -9.97 -32.34
CA PRO A 105 12.93 -10.93 -31.76
C PRO A 105 11.80 -11.22 -32.75
N SER A 106 12.15 -11.87 -33.86
CA SER A 106 11.20 -12.41 -34.83
C SER A 106 10.50 -13.62 -34.25
N ILE A 107 9.42 -14.06 -34.88
CA ILE A 107 8.68 -15.23 -34.40
C ILE A 107 9.52 -16.51 -34.45
N GLU A 108 10.35 -16.65 -35.48
CA GLU A 108 11.29 -17.77 -35.65
C GLU A 108 12.34 -17.77 -34.54
N GLU A 109 12.84 -16.58 -34.16
CA GLU A 109 13.78 -16.43 -33.05
C GLU A 109 13.13 -16.82 -31.72
N ILE A 110 11.87 -16.44 -31.50
CA ILE A 110 11.13 -16.84 -30.29
C ILE A 110 10.90 -18.35 -30.26
N GLU A 111 10.51 -18.97 -31.38
CA GLU A 111 10.36 -20.43 -31.46
C GLU A 111 11.70 -21.17 -31.27
N HIS A 112 12.79 -20.63 -31.81
CA HIS A 112 14.14 -21.16 -31.62
C HIS A 112 14.59 -21.08 -30.16
N SER A 113 14.36 -19.93 -29.51
CA SER A 113 14.80 -19.67 -28.14
C SER A 113 13.95 -20.38 -27.08
N PHE A 114 12.63 -20.43 -27.25
CA PHE A 114 11.70 -20.94 -26.22
C PHE A 114 11.08 -22.30 -26.56
N GLY A 115 11.28 -22.80 -27.78
CA GLY A 115 10.78 -24.09 -28.24
C GLY A 115 9.30 -24.07 -28.66
N ALA A 116 8.74 -25.28 -28.76
CA ALA A 116 7.36 -25.46 -29.19
C ALA A 116 6.35 -24.92 -28.16
N THR A 117 5.24 -24.37 -28.66
CA THR A 117 4.19 -23.78 -27.84
C THR A 117 2.79 -24.11 -28.36
N HIS A 118 1.76 -23.76 -27.58
CA HIS A 118 0.37 -23.88 -28.01
C HIS A 118 0.08 -22.97 -29.22
N PRO A 119 -0.95 -23.30 -30.05
CA PRO A 119 -1.32 -22.45 -31.17
C PRO A 119 -1.57 -21.01 -30.70
N GLY A 120 -0.94 -20.05 -31.37
CA GLY A 120 -1.11 -18.66 -31.03
C GLY A 120 -2.53 -18.16 -31.30
N VAL A 121 -2.93 -17.13 -30.56
CA VAL A 121 -4.28 -16.56 -30.60
C VAL A 121 -4.21 -15.20 -31.31
N TYR A 122 -5.07 -15.00 -32.31
CA TYR A 122 -5.20 -13.72 -32.99
C TYR A 122 -6.40 -12.93 -32.48
N ASP A 123 -6.15 -11.72 -32.02
CA ASP A 123 -7.16 -10.74 -31.66
C ASP A 123 -7.33 -9.75 -32.82
N ALA A 124 -8.37 -9.97 -33.63
CA ALA A 124 -8.69 -9.12 -34.78
C ALA A 124 -9.10 -7.69 -34.39
N ALA A 125 -9.63 -7.47 -33.18
CA ALA A 125 -9.98 -6.13 -32.73
C ALA A 125 -8.74 -5.31 -32.40
N LYS A 126 -7.70 -5.97 -31.85
CA LYS A 126 -6.43 -5.32 -31.50
C LYS A 126 -5.35 -5.43 -32.57
N GLN A 127 -5.59 -6.19 -33.63
CA GLN A 127 -4.58 -6.48 -34.66
C GLN A 127 -3.30 -7.07 -34.05
N LEU A 128 -3.49 -7.96 -33.05
CA LEU A 128 -2.42 -8.56 -32.27
C LEU A 128 -2.50 -10.08 -32.33
N PHE A 129 -1.40 -10.71 -32.71
CA PHE A 129 -1.19 -12.13 -32.56
C PHE A 129 -0.39 -12.39 -31.29
N THR A 130 -0.78 -13.39 -30.50
CA THR A 130 -0.15 -13.71 -29.21
C THR A 130 0.31 -15.15 -29.15
N LEU A 131 1.58 -15.35 -28.77
CA LEU A 131 2.15 -16.65 -28.41
C LEU A 131 2.22 -16.77 -26.89
N HIS A 132 1.71 -17.87 -26.36
CA HIS A 132 1.61 -18.13 -24.93
C HIS A 132 2.53 -19.27 -24.52
N PHE A 133 3.56 -18.96 -23.75
CA PHE A 133 4.37 -19.93 -23.03
C PHE A 133 3.93 -19.97 -21.56
N ARG A 134 4.45 -20.96 -20.83
CA ARG A 134 4.22 -21.06 -19.39
C ARG A 134 4.82 -19.83 -18.68
N GLY A 135 3.95 -18.95 -18.17
CA GLY A 135 4.30 -17.70 -17.47
C GLY A 135 4.95 -16.61 -18.31
N LEU A 136 4.81 -16.69 -19.64
CA LEU A 136 5.40 -15.75 -20.57
C LEU A 136 4.50 -15.60 -21.80
N SER A 137 4.30 -14.40 -22.30
CA SER A 137 3.55 -14.18 -23.54
C SER A 137 4.21 -13.12 -24.41
N PHE A 138 4.20 -13.37 -25.72
CA PHE A 138 4.75 -12.48 -26.75
C PHE A 138 3.64 -11.98 -27.66
N TYR A 139 3.66 -10.68 -27.97
CA TYR A 139 2.64 -10.01 -28.76
C TYR A 139 3.24 -9.44 -30.04
N PHE A 140 2.68 -9.86 -31.16
CA PHE A 140 3.10 -9.51 -32.50
C PHE A 140 2.01 -8.67 -33.17
N PRO A 141 2.30 -7.44 -33.63
CA PRO A 141 1.35 -6.67 -34.41
C PRO A 141 1.20 -7.33 -35.79
N VAL A 142 -0.04 -7.55 -36.22
CA VAL A 142 -0.37 -8.17 -37.51
C VAL A 142 -1.38 -7.29 -38.22
N ASP A 143 -1.13 -6.94 -39.48
CA ASP A 143 -2.01 -6.06 -40.23
C ASP A 143 -3.28 -6.80 -40.73
N SER A 144 -4.40 -6.07 -40.77
CA SER A 144 -5.80 -6.57 -40.79
C SER A 144 -6.21 -7.29 -42.07
N LYS A 145 -5.30 -7.45 -43.03
CA LYS A 145 -5.60 -7.98 -44.37
C LYS A 145 -5.57 -9.51 -44.43
N LEU A 146 -5.31 -10.21 -43.31
CA LEU A 146 -5.24 -11.66 -43.25
C LEU A 146 -6.58 -12.24 -42.76
N GLN A 147 -7.31 -12.92 -43.64
CA GLN A 147 -8.67 -13.45 -43.41
C GLN A 147 -8.72 -14.64 -42.43
N PRO A 148 -9.87 -14.89 -41.77
CA PRO A 148 -10.02 -15.86 -40.68
C PRO A 148 -10.28 -17.30 -41.18
N GLY A 149 -9.31 -17.90 -41.87
CA GLY A 149 -9.35 -19.32 -42.27
C GLY A 149 -8.34 -20.22 -41.54
N TYR A 150 -7.55 -19.69 -40.61
CA TYR A 150 -6.28 -20.30 -40.23
C TYR A 150 -6.38 -21.20 -39.01
N ALA A 151 -6.64 -22.49 -39.24
CA ALA A 151 -6.79 -23.49 -38.19
C ALA A 151 -5.46 -24.08 -37.67
N HIS A 152 -4.30 -23.86 -38.30
CA HIS A 152 -3.07 -24.60 -37.96
C HIS A 152 -1.80 -23.73 -37.95
N GLY A 153 -1.58 -22.99 -36.85
CA GLY A 153 -0.27 -22.41 -36.52
C GLY A 153 0.28 -21.36 -37.52
N LEU A 154 1.39 -20.73 -37.13
CA LEU A 154 2.00 -19.61 -37.86
C LEU A 154 2.53 -19.94 -39.25
N GLY A 155 2.86 -21.21 -39.51
CA GLY A 155 3.30 -21.66 -40.84
C GLY A 155 2.28 -21.45 -41.96
N SER A 156 1.06 -21.03 -41.63
CA SER A 156 0.00 -20.69 -42.58
C SER A 156 -0.29 -19.18 -42.72
N LEU A 157 0.26 -18.31 -41.85
CA LEU A 157 0.13 -16.86 -41.99
C LEU A 157 1.10 -16.32 -43.04
N HIS A 158 0.57 -15.91 -44.19
CA HIS A 158 1.35 -15.24 -45.24
C HIS A 158 1.48 -13.76 -44.93
N PHE A 159 2.63 -13.32 -44.42
CA PHE A 159 2.87 -11.90 -44.16
C PHE A 159 3.03 -11.14 -45.49
N PRO A 160 2.36 -9.98 -45.68
CA PRO A 160 2.29 -9.26 -46.97
C PRO A 160 3.64 -8.86 -47.60
N SER A 161 4.76 -8.98 -46.88
CA SER A 161 6.10 -8.58 -47.30
C SER A 161 7.16 -9.69 -47.21
N GLY A 162 6.80 -10.92 -46.82
CA GLY A 162 7.78 -11.98 -46.52
C GLY A 162 8.65 -11.71 -45.29
N ALA A 163 8.45 -10.59 -44.59
CA ALA A 163 9.13 -10.29 -43.33
C ALA A 163 8.39 -10.97 -42.16
N SER A 164 9.14 -11.73 -41.37
CA SER A 164 8.65 -12.38 -40.15
C SER A 164 8.20 -11.31 -39.13
N PRO A 165 7.03 -11.45 -38.48
CA PRO A 165 6.54 -10.49 -37.52
C PRO A 165 7.49 -10.41 -36.31
N VAL A 166 7.65 -9.20 -35.77
CA VAL A 166 8.57 -8.92 -34.67
C VAL A 166 7.78 -8.66 -33.40
N VAL A 167 8.28 -9.15 -32.26
CA VAL A 167 7.69 -8.90 -30.95
C VAL A 167 7.60 -7.39 -30.69
N SER A 168 6.40 -6.94 -30.35
CA SER A 168 6.15 -5.56 -29.88
C SER A 168 6.09 -5.45 -28.37
N LYS A 169 5.64 -6.51 -27.69
CA LYS A 169 5.47 -6.56 -26.25
C LYS A 169 5.69 -7.98 -25.73
N MET A 170 6.32 -8.08 -24.56
CA MET A 170 6.51 -9.32 -23.80
C MET A 170 5.96 -9.14 -22.38
N VAL A 171 5.34 -10.18 -21.84
CA VAL A 171 4.74 -10.14 -20.50
C VAL A 171 5.12 -11.40 -19.72
N ILE A 172 5.68 -11.23 -18.51
CA ILE A 172 6.00 -12.29 -17.55
C ILE A 172 4.96 -12.24 -16.43
N TYR A 173 4.38 -13.39 -16.11
CA TYR A 173 3.29 -13.50 -15.14
C TYR A 173 3.24 -14.92 -14.54
N THR A 174 2.46 -15.10 -13.48
CA THR A 174 2.14 -16.43 -12.92
C THR A 174 0.71 -16.83 -13.27
N GLY A 175 0.50 -18.12 -13.55
CA GLY A 175 -0.82 -18.67 -13.86
C GLY A 175 -1.06 -18.89 -15.35
N VAL A 176 -2.33 -19.05 -15.72
CA VAL A 176 -2.71 -19.53 -17.06
C VAL A 176 -2.63 -18.43 -18.11
N ASN A 177 -3.12 -17.23 -17.80
CA ASN A 177 -3.14 -16.10 -18.72
C ASN A 177 -2.86 -14.77 -18.00
N VAL A 178 -2.58 -13.72 -18.78
CA VAL A 178 -2.22 -12.39 -18.26
C VAL A 178 -3.40 -11.70 -17.56
N LEU A 179 -4.63 -11.90 -18.04
CA LEU A 179 -5.83 -11.21 -17.54
C LEU A 179 -6.25 -11.70 -16.15
N ASP A 180 -6.15 -13.00 -15.93
CA ASP A 180 -6.47 -13.69 -14.69
C ASP A 180 -5.25 -13.83 -13.77
N SER A 181 -4.10 -13.24 -14.16
CA SER A 181 -2.88 -13.24 -13.34
C SER A 181 -3.17 -12.61 -11.99
N ARG A 182 -2.77 -13.30 -10.92
CA ARG A 182 -2.81 -12.81 -9.54
C ARG A 182 -1.40 -12.77 -8.99
N PRO A 183 -1.08 -11.82 -8.09
CA PRO A 183 0.25 -11.78 -7.50
C PRO A 183 0.52 -13.08 -6.74
N PRO A 184 1.67 -13.75 -6.96
CA PRO A 184 2.01 -14.90 -6.14
C PRO A 184 2.30 -14.46 -4.69
N PRO A 185 2.32 -15.40 -3.73
CA PRO A 185 2.79 -15.12 -2.37
C PRO A 185 4.18 -14.49 -2.39
N LEU A 186 4.52 -13.69 -1.36
CA LEU A 186 5.86 -13.12 -1.22
C LEU A 186 6.90 -14.26 -1.32
N PRO A 187 7.82 -14.22 -2.31
CA PRO A 187 8.82 -15.26 -2.48
C PRO A 187 9.77 -15.32 -1.28
N LEU A 188 10.25 -16.50 -0.90
CA LEU A 188 11.19 -16.64 0.22
C LEU A 188 12.49 -15.85 0.02
N SER A 189 12.97 -15.75 -1.22
CA SER A 189 14.12 -14.90 -1.58
C SER A 189 13.92 -13.43 -1.24
N CYS A 190 12.67 -12.97 -1.11
CA CYS A 190 12.32 -11.61 -0.75
C CYS A 190 12.16 -11.41 0.77
N TYR A 191 12.33 -12.43 1.62
CA TYR A 191 12.08 -12.27 3.05
C TYR A 191 13.18 -11.46 3.75
N GLN A 192 14.42 -11.56 3.28
CA GLN A 192 15.57 -10.81 3.82
C GLN A 192 15.70 -10.94 5.35
N GLN A 193 15.37 -12.12 5.89
CA GLN A 193 15.36 -12.43 7.33
C GLN A 193 14.46 -11.51 8.18
N GLN A 194 13.47 -10.86 7.56
CA GLN A 194 12.50 -10.00 8.24
C GLN A 194 11.24 -10.77 8.67
N LEU A 195 10.56 -10.24 9.68
CA LEU A 195 9.21 -10.65 10.05
C LEU A 195 8.18 -9.87 9.22
N TYR A 196 7.14 -10.55 8.78
CA TYR A 196 6.03 -9.96 8.04
C TYR A 196 4.71 -10.22 8.77
N LEU A 197 3.76 -9.30 8.62
CA LEU A 197 2.44 -9.42 9.22
C LEU A 197 1.48 -10.13 8.25
N GLY A 198 0.80 -11.16 8.74
CA GLY A 198 -0.35 -11.78 8.08
C GLY A 198 -1.68 -11.18 8.53
N ALA A 199 -1.83 -10.92 9.83
CA ALA A 199 -3.01 -10.26 10.40
C ALA A 199 -2.69 -9.63 11.77
N ALA A 200 -3.31 -8.50 12.08
CA ALA A 200 -3.31 -7.90 13.42
C ALA A 200 -4.75 -7.83 13.95
N THR A 201 -4.98 -8.29 15.17
CA THR A 201 -6.28 -8.16 15.86
C THR A 201 -6.12 -7.20 17.02
N VAL A 202 -6.93 -6.15 17.06
CA VAL A 202 -6.93 -5.20 18.17
C VAL A 202 -7.62 -5.84 19.36
N LEU A 203 -6.91 -5.95 20.48
CA LEU A 203 -7.44 -6.50 21.72
C LEU A 203 -8.09 -5.38 22.53
N ARG A 204 -9.41 -5.41 22.68
CA ARG A 204 -10.17 -4.45 23.49
C ARG A 204 -10.81 -5.12 24.70
N SER A 205 -11.05 -4.32 25.74
CA SER A 205 -11.84 -4.69 26.91
C SER A 205 -12.82 -3.56 27.26
N ALA A 206 -13.63 -3.74 28.31
CA ALA A 206 -14.50 -2.69 28.83
C ALA A 206 -13.75 -1.41 29.25
N HIS A 207 -12.43 -1.49 29.48
CA HIS A 207 -11.59 -0.36 29.89
C HIS A 207 -10.84 0.29 28.73
N GLY A 208 -11.08 -0.13 27.49
CA GLY A 208 -10.44 0.37 26.28
C GLY A 208 -9.51 -0.66 25.64
N THR A 209 -8.59 -0.17 24.80
CA THR A 209 -7.63 -1.00 24.08
C THR A 209 -6.55 -1.51 25.03
N ARG A 210 -6.26 -2.82 24.95
CA ARG A 210 -5.18 -3.47 25.68
C ARG A 210 -3.90 -3.58 24.86
N GLY A 211 -4.01 -3.86 23.58
CA GLY A 211 -2.86 -4.09 22.71
C GLY A 211 -3.25 -4.78 21.40
N LEU A 212 -2.30 -5.47 20.78
CA LEU A 212 -2.48 -6.20 19.52
C LEU A 212 -2.09 -7.67 19.67
N ARG A 213 -2.84 -8.55 19.01
CA ARG A 213 -2.43 -9.92 18.67
C ARG A 213 -2.02 -9.95 17.20
N LEU A 214 -0.84 -10.47 16.91
CA LEU A 214 -0.20 -10.45 15.61
C LEU A 214 0.04 -11.88 15.13
N GLN A 215 -0.46 -12.19 13.93
CA GLN A 215 -0.09 -13.38 13.18
C GLN A 215 1.05 -13.00 12.26
N LEU A 216 2.25 -13.47 12.59
CA LEU A 216 3.49 -13.13 11.91
C LEU A 216 3.99 -14.32 11.10
N TYR A 217 4.77 -14.03 10.05
CA TYR A 217 5.48 -15.05 9.30
C TYR A 217 6.90 -14.60 8.91
N SER A 218 7.81 -15.56 8.81
CA SER A 218 9.21 -15.37 8.42
C SER A 218 9.74 -16.60 7.68
N GLU A 219 10.98 -16.52 7.21
CA GLU A 219 11.72 -17.65 6.68
C GLU A 219 12.14 -18.56 7.85
N GLY A 220 11.82 -19.85 7.73
CA GLY A 220 12.14 -20.86 8.73
C GLY A 220 13.64 -21.15 8.83
N SER A 221 14.04 -21.86 9.89
CA SER A 221 15.45 -22.11 10.18
C SER A 221 16.20 -22.85 9.07
N ILE A 222 17.40 -22.35 8.76
CA ILE A 222 18.41 -22.92 7.85
C ILE A 222 18.81 -24.37 8.22
N ARG A 223 18.47 -24.85 9.43
CA ARG A 223 18.72 -26.24 9.83
C ARG A 223 17.81 -27.25 9.09
N SER A 224 16.74 -26.78 8.45
CA SER A 224 15.96 -27.59 7.53
C SER A 224 16.56 -27.51 6.13
N LEU A 225 16.67 -28.65 5.44
CA LEU A 225 17.21 -28.73 4.07
C LEU A 225 16.39 -27.92 3.04
N GLU A 226 15.15 -27.53 3.38
CA GLU A 226 14.29 -26.71 2.55
C GLU A 226 13.85 -25.43 3.26
N PRO A 227 14.05 -24.25 2.66
CA PRO A 227 13.46 -23.01 3.13
C PRO A 227 11.93 -23.15 3.19
N ARG A 228 11.34 -22.92 4.36
CA ARG A 228 9.89 -22.99 4.56
C ARG A 228 9.38 -21.77 5.30
N LYS A 229 8.18 -21.31 4.93
CA LYS A 229 7.49 -20.26 5.66
C LYS A 229 7.17 -20.73 7.08
N GLN A 230 7.66 -20.00 8.08
CA GLN A 230 7.32 -20.21 9.49
C GLN A 230 6.28 -19.18 9.91
N CYS A 231 5.21 -19.63 10.57
CA CYS A 231 4.18 -18.75 11.14
C CYS A 231 4.24 -18.77 12.67
N LEU A 232 3.95 -17.64 13.30
CA LEU A 232 3.95 -17.48 14.76
C LEU A 232 2.91 -16.45 15.19
N THR A 233 2.31 -16.66 16.36
CA THR A 233 1.38 -15.70 16.96
C THR A 233 2.04 -15.03 18.15
N ARG A 234 1.99 -13.69 18.19
CA ARG A 234 2.59 -12.87 19.25
C ARG A 234 1.64 -11.78 19.69
N GLU A 235 1.84 -11.28 20.90
CA GLU A 235 1.05 -10.16 21.41
C GLU A 235 1.99 -9.02 21.83
N ILE A 236 1.51 -7.79 21.65
CA ILE A 236 2.12 -6.59 22.22
C ILE A 236 1.04 -5.85 22.99
N ILE A 237 1.29 -5.53 24.26
CA ILE A 237 0.31 -4.97 25.19
C ILE A 237 0.81 -3.61 25.69
N PHE A 238 -0.12 -2.69 26.00
CA PHE A 238 0.25 -1.45 26.66
C PHE A 238 0.89 -1.73 28.02
N GLY A 239 2.01 -1.06 28.29
CA GLY A 239 2.84 -1.31 29.47
C GLY A 239 4.03 -2.23 29.23
N ASP A 240 4.09 -2.95 28.10
CA ASP A 240 5.24 -3.79 27.73
C ASP A 240 6.51 -2.94 27.60
N SER A 241 7.63 -3.48 28.09
CA SER A 241 8.93 -2.85 27.95
C SER A 241 9.46 -2.94 26.51
N CYS A 242 10.51 -2.18 26.20
CA CYS A 242 11.21 -2.29 24.93
C CYS A 242 11.74 -3.72 24.68
N GLN A 243 12.20 -4.40 25.73
CA GLN A 243 12.69 -5.77 25.67
C GLN A 243 11.57 -6.76 25.37
N ASP A 244 10.39 -6.59 25.96
CA ASP A 244 9.23 -7.45 25.71
C ASP A 244 8.79 -7.33 24.24
N VAL A 245 8.68 -6.11 23.74
CA VAL A 245 8.33 -5.85 22.33
C VAL A 245 9.40 -6.43 21.39
N ALA A 246 10.69 -6.20 21.66
CA ALA A 246 11.77 -6.74 20.83
C ALA A 246 11.86 -8.28 20.89
N THR A 247 11.49 -8.89 22.02
CA THR A 247 11.43 -10.36 22.17
C THR A 247 10.31 -10.95 21.32
N ASN A 248 9.19 -10.24 21.19
CA ASN A 248 8.05 -10.70 20.40
C ASN A 248 8.19 -10.39 18.91
N LEU A 249 8.76 -9.23 18.54
CA LEU A 249 8.77 -8.73 17.16
C LEU A 249 10.17 -8.67 16.53
N GLY A 250 11.22 -9.00 17.27
CA GLY A 250 12.59 -8.78 16.84
C GLY A 250 13.03 -7.32 16.91
N ALA A 251 14.22 -7.05 16.36
CA ALA A 251 14.76 -5.70 16.28
C ALA A 251 13.90 -4.81 15.37
N PRO A 252 13.64 -3.55 15.75
CA PRO A 252 12.91 -2.62 14.88
C PRO A 252 13.75 -2.25 13.66
N SER A 253 13.07 -1.98 12.54
CA SER A 253 13.72 -1.50 11.32
C SER A 253 14.35 -0.12 11.52
N ARG A 254 13.75 0.71 12.38
CA ARG A 254 14.28 2.02 12.77
C ARG A 254 13.85 2.40 14.17
N VAL A 255 14.71 3.15 14.87
CA VAL A 255 14.36 3.84 16.12
C VAL A 255 14.30 5.34 15.86
N PHE A 256 13.20 5.98 16.21
CA PHE A 256 13.01 7.42 16.03
C PHE A 256 12.73 8.11 17.36
N PHE A 257 13.53 9.12 17.72
CA PHE A 257 13.36 9.89 18.95
C PHE A 257 12.55 11.15 18.67
N LYS A 258 11.48 11.37 19.45
CA LYS A 258 10.61 12.53 19.33
C LYS A 258 11.35 13.79 19.81
N SER A 259 11.99 14.51 18.89
CA SER A 259 12.74 15.74 19.21
C SER A 259 11.82 16.87 19.70
N GLU A 260 10.61 16.95 19.16
CA GLU A 260 9.65 18.02 19.47
C GLU A 260 8.25 17.46 19.75
N ASP A 261 7.55 18.10 20.67
CA ASP A 261 6.15 17.81 20.94
C ASP A 261 5.31 19.07 20.76
N LYS A 262 5.03 19.39 19.50
CA LYS A 262 4.25 20.58 19.11
C LYS A 262 2.84 20.60 19.70
N MET A 263 2.31 19.43 20.09
CA MET A 263 1.00 19.30 20.72
C MET A 263 1.01 19.63 22.22
N LYS A 264 2.18 19.86 22.85
CA LYS A 264 2.27 20.28 24.27
C LYS A 264 1.52 21.57 24.56
N ILE A 265 1.30 22.43 23.57
CA ILE A 265 0.57 23.70 23.71
C ILE A 265 -0.86 23.50 24.23
N HIS A 266 -1.47 22.34 24.00
CA HIS A 266 -2.82 22.02 24.47
C HIS A 266 -2.84 21.48 25.90
N SER A 267 -1.67 21.28 26.53
CA SER A 267 -1.61 20.89 27.94
C SER A 267 -1.73 22.12 28.84
N PRO A 268 -2.61 22.11 29.86
CA PRO A 268 -2.74 23.22 30.83
C PRO A 268 -1.43 23.54 31.58
N SER A 269 -0.44 22.65 31.50
CA SER A 269 0.86 22.74 32.18
C SER A 269 2.05 22.81 31.22
N ALA A 270 1.83 23.23 29.96
CA ALA A 270 2.86 23.33 28.92
C ALA A 270 4.16 24.00 29.42
N HIS A 271 4.02 25.12 30.13
CA HIS A 271 5.13 25.91 30.68
C HIS A 271 5.86 25.24 31.86
N ARG A 272 5.20 24.36 32.63
CA ARG A 272 5.81 23.65 33.78
C ARG A 272 6.63 22.41 33.38
N ARG A 273 6.49 21.94 32.14
CA ARG A 273 7.16 20.73 31.62
C ARG A 273 8.30 21.02 30.64
N VAL A 274 8.82 22.26 30.64
CA VAL A 274 9.91 22.74 29.76
C VAL A 274 11.23 21.98 29.98
N GLN A 275 11.39 21.25 31.10
CA GLN A 275 12.62 20.53 31.47
C GLN A 275 12.62 19.00 31.23
N THR A 276 11.80 18.45 30.35
CA THR A 276 11.95 17.01 30.03
C THR A 276 13.18 16.80 29.12
N LYS A 277 14.35 16.47 29.70
CA LYS A 277 15.58 16.10 28.97
C LYS A 277 15.46 14.78 28.19
N ARG A 278 14.36 14.04 28.35
CA ARG A 278 14.13 12.74 27.71
C ARG A 278 12.95 12.83 26.76
N SER A 279 13.17 12.31 25.56
CA SER A 279 12.19 12.25 24.49
C SER A 279 11.61 10.86 24.36
N ASP A 280 10.30 10.77 24.18
CA ASP A 280 9.66 9.51 23.79
C ASP A 280 10.28 9.01 22.49
N PHE A 281 10.26 7.71 22.26
CA PHE A 281 10.87 7.13 21.07
C PHE A 281 10.02 6.02 20.49
N PHE A 282 10.11 5.86 19.17
CA PHE A 282 9.40 4.87 18.40
C PHE A 282 10.30 3.72 18.01
N TYR A 283 9.77 2.51 18.07
CA TYR A 283 10.22 1.39 17.25
C TYR A 283 9.34 1.32 16.02
N ASN A 284 9.95 1.43 14.83
CA ASN A 284 9.28 1.33 13.55
C ASN A 284 9.48 -0.09 12.98
N TYR A 285 8.40 -0.79 12.69
CA TYR A 285 8.39 -2.11 12.06
C TYR A 285 7.75 -2.02 10.67
N PHE A 286 8.56 -1.65 9.68
CA PHE A 286 8.05 -1.30 8.34
C PHE A 286 7.31 -2.45 7.67
N THR A 287 7.83 -3.68 7.74
CA THR A 287 7.23 -4.90 7.17
C THR A 287 5.96 -5.36 7.90
N LEU A 288 5.70 -4.83 9.10
CA LEU A 288 4.47 -5.09 9.86
C LEU A 288 3.44 -3.98 9.70
N GLY A 289 3.83 -2.83 9.16
CA GLY A 289 2.99 -1.64 9.12
C GLY A 289 2.70 -1.05 10.51
N ILE A 290 3.59 -1.26 11.49
CA ILE A 290 3.36 -0.91 12.89
C ILE A 290 4.46 0.00 13.44
N ASP A 291 4.06 1.04 14.18
CA ASP A 291 4.96 1.80 15.07
C ASP A 291 4.55 1.61 16.53
N VAL A 292 5.53 1.43 17.41
CA VAL A 292 5.33 1.33 18.85
C VAL A 292 6.03 2.50 19.54
N LEU A 293 5.27 3.34 20.23
CA LEU A 293 5.79 4.49 20.99
C LEU A 293 6.01 4.11 22.45
N PHE A 294 7.23 4.33 22.91
CA PHE A 294 7.64 4.14 24.29
C PHE A 294 7.72 5.47 25.03
N ASP A 295 7.29 5.43 26.29
CA ASP A 295 7.46 6.53 27.22
C ASP A 295 8.94 6.71 27.61
N ALA A 296 9.46 7.92 27.48
CA ALA A 296 10.87 8.22 27.74
C ALA A 296 11.35 7.99 29.18
N ARG A 297 10.41 7.95 30.13
CA ARG A 297 10.71 7.77 31.56
C ARG A 297 10.62 6.32 31.96
N THR A 298 9.55 5.64 31.55
CA THR A 298 9.27 4.26 31.97
C THR A 298 9.76 3.22 30.96
N HIS A 299 10.09 3.62 29.73
CA HIS A 299 10.43 2.73 28.62
C HIS A 299 9.34 1.70 28.31
N LYS A 300 8.09 2.07 28.61
CA LYS A 300 6.90 1.23 28.40
C LYS A 300 6.09 1.71 27.22
N THR A 301 5.48 0.76 26.53
CA THR A 301 4.59 0.98 25.40
C THR A 301 3.37 1.77 25.84
N LYS A 302 3.13 2.93 25.22
CA LYS A 302 1.96 3.79 25.52
C LYS A 302 1.08 4.11 24.30
N LYS A 303 1.59 3.89 23.10
CA LYS A 303 0.84 4.11 21.85
C LYS A 303 1.33 3.15 20.77
N ILE A 304 0.40 2.66 19.97
CA ILE A 304 0.67 1.79 18.81
C ILE A 304 -0.01 2.41 17.60
N ILE A 305 0.68 2.49 16.47
CA ILE A 305 0.17 3.04 15.22
C ILE A 305 0.18 1.94 14.17
N MET A 306 -0.93 1.75 13.46
CA MET A 306 -1.08 0.80 12.36
C MET A 306 -1.30 1.58 11.08
N HIS A 307 -0.46 1.35 10.07
CA HIS A 307 -0.48 2.06 8.77
C HIS A 307 -1.13 1.20 7.69
N THR A 308 -1.96 1.79 6.84
CA THR A 308 -2.64 1.07 5.73
C THR A 308 -1.90 1.14 4.40
N ASN A 309 -0.89 2.01 4.29
CA ASN A 309 -0.02 2.16 3.13
C ASN A 309 -0.75 2.46 1.80
N TYR A 310 -1.74 3.35 1.81
CA TYR A 310 -2.37 3.82 0.57
C TYR A 310 -1.43 4.69 -0.26
N PRO A 311 -1.38 4.53 -1.60
CA PRO A 311 -0.82 5.53 -2.50
C PRO A 311 -1.46 6.90 -2.27
N GLY A 312 -0.70 7.97 -2.49
CA GLY A 312 -1.18 9.32 -2.20
C GLY A 312 -1.18 9.69 -0.72
N HIS A 313 -0.65 8.85 0.17
CA HIS A 313 -0.32 9.23 1.55
C HIS A 313 1.18 9.51 1.69
N TYR A 314 1.54 10.40 2.61
CA TYR A 314 2.95 10.77 2.86
C TYR A 314 3.85 9.59 3.24
N ASN A 315 3.32 8.60 3.97
CA ASN A 315 4.08 7.40 4.38
C ASN A 315 4.01 6.27 3.35
N PHE A 316 3.38 6.48 2.19
CA PHE A 316 3.34 5.46 1.15
C PHE A 316 4.76 4.97 0.83
N ASN A 317 4.90 3.67 0.55
CA ASN A 317 6.18 3.00 0.29
C ASN A 317 7.12 2.88 1.50
N THR A 318 6.83 3.52 2.64
CA THR A 318 7.62 3.36 3.87
C THR A 318 7.25 2.09 4.62
N TYR A 319 5.96 1.72 4.58
CA TYR A 319 5.41 0.59 5.34
C TYR A 319 4.83 -0.46 4.39
N HIS A 320 4.69 -1.68 4.88
CA HIS A 320 3.70 -2.62 4.36
C HIS A 320 2.34 -2.27 4.96
N ARG A 321 1.26 -2.65 4.28
CA ARG A 321 -0.10 -2.52 4.83
C ARG A 321 -0.22 -3.37 6.09
N CYS A 322 -0.70 -2.77 7.17
CA CYS A 322 -1.07 -3.47 8.38
C CYS A 322 -2.46 -4.09 8.20
N GLU A 323 -2.54 -5.42 8.08
CA GLU A 323 -3.80 -6.18 7.95
C GLU A 323 -4.56 -6.26 9.29
N PHE A 324 -4.96 -5.11 9.82
CA PHE A 324 -5.61 -5.02 11.13
C PHE A 324 -7.11 -5.31 11.07
N HIS A 325 -7.64 -5.81 12.19
CA HIS A 325 -9.05 -6.02 12.46
C HIS A 325 -9.37 -5.35 13.80
N LEU A 326 -10.26 -4.36 13.75
CA LEU A 326 -10.73 -3.61 14.91
C LEU A 326 -12.24 -3.71 14.97
N GLU A 327 -12.75 -4.25 16.08
CA GLU A 327 -14.19 -4.31 16.34
C GLU A 327 -14.57 -3.28 17.41
N LEU A 328 -15.60 -2.48 17.12
CA LEU A 328 -16.15 -1.47 18.01
C LEU A 328 -17.65 -1.69 18.19
N ALA A 329 -18.17 -1.35 19.37
CA ALA A 329 -19.61 -1.19 19.54
C ALA A 329 -20.09 0.06 18.78
N ALA A 330 -21.28 -0.01 18.19
CA ALA A 330 -21.88 1.14 17.52
C ALA A 330 -22.55 2.07 18.54
N ASP A 331 -22.47 3.37 18.28
CA ASP A 331 -23.14 4.40 19.09
C ASP A 331 -24.49 4.81 18.50
N LYS A 332 -24.66 4.59 17.19
CA LYS A 332 -25.80 5.07 16.40
C LYS A 332 -26.57 3.90 15.81
N VAL A 333 -27.89 4.01 15.85
CA VAL A 333 -28.82 3.10 15.16
C VAL A 333 -28.99 3.59 13.72
N ILE A 334 -28.81 2.68 12.76
CA ILE A 334 -29.15 2.90 11.35
C ILE A 334 -30.33 1.98 11.03
N GLU A 335 -31.30 2.43 10.23
CA GLU A 335 -32.60 1.76 10.02
C GLU A 335 -32.51 0.32 9.48
N ASP A 336 -31.33 -0.16 9.08
CA ASP A 336 -31.08 -1.52 8.57
C ASP A 336 -30.05 -2.35 9.36
N VAL A 337 -29.47 -1.82 10.45
CA VAL A 337 -28.42 -2.52 11.22
C VAL A 337 -28.67 -2.40 12.73
N PRO A 338 -28.88 -3.52 13.45
CA PRO A 338 -29.06 -3.51 14.90
C PRO A 338 -27.90 -2.84 15.63
N LEU A 339 -28.18 -2.16 16.74
CA LEU A 339 -27.16 -1.50 17.57
C LEU A 339 -26.10 -2.49 18.08
N ASP A 340 -26.52 -3.72 18.38
CA ASP A 340 -25.65 -4.79 18.89
C ASP A 340 -24.67 -5.35 17.83
N ALA A 341 -24.86 -5.02 16.55
CA ALA A 341 -23.95 -5.44 15.51
C ALA A 341 -22.63 -4.65 15.59
N PRO A 342 -21.46 -5.30 15.71
CA PRO A 342 -20.18 -4.58 15.82
C PRO A 342 -19.86 -3.81 14.55
N VAL A 343 -19.16 -2.68 14.69
CA VAL A 343 -18.52 -1.94 13.60
C VAL A 343 -17.15 -2.55 13.37
N LEU A 344 -17.00 -3.33 12.29
CA LEU A 344 -15.72 -3.90 11.88
C LEU A 344 -14.94 -2.89 11.04
N ILE A 345 -13.75 -2.55 11.49
CA ILE A 345 -12.83 -1.64 10.80
C ILE A 345 -11.58 -2.43 10.42
N THR A 346 -11.19 -2.31 9.14
CA THR A 346 -10.00 -2.94 8.57
C THR A 346 -9.17 -1.90 7.82
N ALA A 347 -8.03 -2.33 7.26
CA ALA A 347 -7.22 -1.49 6.39
C ALA A 347 -7.96 -1.01 5.11
N TYR A 348 -9.10 -1.62 4.79
CA TYR A 348 -9.89 -1.36 3.59
C TYR A 348 -11.13 -0.49 3.84
N SER A 349 -11.44 -0.20 5.11
CA SER A 349 -12.63 0.56 5.50
C SER A 349 -12.51 2.03 5.11
N LYS A 350 -13.64 2.63 4.70
CA LYS A 350 -13.76 4.07 4.50
C LYS A 350 -14.31 4.76 5.74
N TRP A 351 -13.83 5.96 5.99
CA TRP A 351 -14.18 6.73 7.17
C TRP A 351 -15.63 7.22 7.18
N ASP A 352 -16.17 7.60 6.03
CA ASP A 352 -17.57 8.02 5.89
C ASP A 352 -18.54 6.91 6.33
N GLU A 353 -18.30 5.67 5.89
CA GLU A 353 -19.05 4.49 6.31
C GLU A 353 -18.90 4.24 7.83
N VAL A 354 -17.67 4.26 8.35
CA VAL A 354 -17.40 4.04 9.78
C VAL A 354 -18.04 5.13 10.66
N ALA A 355 -17.95 6.39 10.25
CA ALA A 355 -18.47 7.54 11.00
C ALA A 355 -20.01 7.59 11.05
N THR A 356 -20.71 6.88 10.16
CA THR A 356 -22.18 6.77 10.25
C THR A 356 -22.63 6.02 11.50
N ARG A 357 -21.83 5.05 11.99
CA ARG A 357 -22.18 4.20 13.14
C ARG A 357 -21.52 4.62 14.46
N LEU A 358 -20.48 5.44 14.39
CA LEU A 358 -19.74 5.94 15.55
C LEU A 358 -20.02 7.42 15.79
N THR A 359 -19.75 7.89 17.01
CA THR A 359 -19.83 9.32 17.38
C THR A 359 -18.41 9.87 17.62
N PRO A 360 -17.61 10.10 16.55
CA PRO A 360 -16.28 10.66 16.67
C PRO A 360 -16.32 12.14 17.08
N SER A 361 -15.15 12.70 17.41
CA SER A 361 -14.97 14.13 17.68
C SER A 361 -15.56 15.01 16.56
N GLU A 362 -16.37 16.01 16.92
CA GLU A 362 -17.10 16.87 15.97
C GLU A 362 -16.20 17.57 14.94
N ARG A 363 -14.99 17.96 15.35
CA ARG A 363 -14.02 18.64 14.48
C ARG A 363 -12.71 17.86 14.42
N PRO A 364 -12.25 17.45 13.21
CA PRO A 364 -10.96 16.80 13.09
C PRO A 364 -9.80 17.77 13.31
N VAL A 365 -8.68 17.23 13.77
CA VAL A 365 -7.39 17.93 13.73
C VAL A 365 -6.81 17.77 12.33
N VAL A 366 -6.46 18.88 11.67
CA VAL A 366 -5.83 18.85 10.35
C VAL A 366 -4.33 18.62 10.51
N LEU A 367 -3.80 17.56 9.90
CA LEU A 367 -2.40 17.20 9.95
C LEU A 367 -1.71 17.58 8.63
N HIS A 368 -0.82 18.57 8.71
CA HIS A 368 0.09 18.92 7.62
C HIS A 368 1.46 18.30 7.90
N ARG A 369 1.84 17.29 7.11
CA ARG A 369 3.19 16.74 7.14
C ARG A 369 4.09 17.60 6.26
N ALA A 370 5.25 17.99 6.78
CA ALA A 370 6.31 18.64 6.02
C ALA A 370 7.63 17.93 6.36
N GLY A 371 8.46 17.65 5.36
CA GLY A 371 9.75 17.01 5.57
C GLY A 371 10.70 17.89 6.37
N SER A 372 11.66 17.28 7.08
CA SER A 372 12.74 18.01 7.78
C SER A 372 13.62 18.84 6.84
N THR A 373 13.61 18.53 5.53
CA THR A 373 14.33 19.23 4.47
C THR A 373 13.46 20.20 3.67
N ASN A 374 12.29 20.62 4.20
CA ASN A 374 11.39 21.55 3.53
C ASN A 374 10.88 21.06 2.15
N THR A 375 10.92 19.74 1.92
CA THR A 375 10.22 19.09 0.81
C THR A 375 8.73 19.12 1.12
N ALA A 376 8.00 19.91 0.32
CA ALA A 376 6.57 20.07 0.48
C ALA A 376 5.88 18.71 0.26
N ASN A 377 5.02 18.32 1.21
CA ASN A 377 4.16 17.17 1.02
C ASN A 377 3.20 17.43 -0.14
N VAL A 378 3.44 16.73 -1.26
CA VAL A 378 2.68 16.87 -2.51
C VAL A 378 1.27 16.28 -2.42
N PHE A 379 0.95 15.55 -1.36
CA PHE A 379 -0.33 14.86 -1.21
C PHE A 379 -1.39 15.64 -0.42
N GLY A 380 -1.01 16.78 0.17
CA GLY A 380 -1.92 17.57 1.00
C GLY A 380 -2.05 17.06 2.43
N SER A 381 -3.00 17.63 3.18
CA SER A 381 -3.24 17.28 4.58
C SER A 381 -4.14 16.06 4.74
N THR A 382 -4.04 15.45 5.92
CA THR A 382 -4.97 14.43 6.41
C THR A 382 -5.79 14.97 7.59
N PHE A 383 -6.90 14.30 7.90
CA PHE A 383 -7.81 14.67 8.98
C PHE A 383 -7.77 13.62 10.08
N CYS A 384 -7.49 14.03 11.31
CA CYS A 384 -7.41 13.16 12.47
C CYS A 384 -8.68 13.28 13.30
N TYR A 385 -9.45 12.19 13.39
CA TYR A 385 -10.67 12.10 14.19
C TYR A 385 -10.40 11.28 15.46
N GLY A 386 -10.76 11.83 16.62
CA GLY A 386 -10.65 11.12 17.90
C GLY A 386 -11.92 10.34 18.18
N TYR A 387 -11.77 9.11 18.66
CA TYR A 387 -12.86 8.27 19.16
C TYR A 387 -12.34 7.40 20.31
N GLN A 388 -12.86 7.59 21.51
CA GLN A 388 -12.41 6.89 22.73
C GLN A 388 -10.89 7.01 22.93
N ASP A 389 -10.17 5.89 22.87
CA ASP A 389 -8.71 5.76 22.99
C ASP A 389 -8.02 5.54 21.63
N ILE A 390 -8.67 5.98 20.55
CA ILE A 390 -8.30 5.75 19.15
C ILE A 390 -8.29 7.08 18.39
N ILE A 391 -7.31 7.26 17.50
CA ILE A 391 -7.30 8.33 16.50
C ILE A 391 -7.28 7.69 15.11
N PHE A 392 -8.21 8.11 14.26
CA PHE A 392 -8.27 7.75 12.85
C PHE A 392 -7.67 8.89 12.02
N GLU A 393 -6.57 8.62 11.31
CA GLU A 393 -6.04 9.53 10.30
C GLU A 393 -6.68 9.20 8.96
N VAL A 394 -7.36 10.17 8.37
CA VAL A 394 -8.20 9.98 7.19
C VAL A 394 -7.69 10.86 6.04
N MET A 395 -7.57 10.26 4.87
CA MET A 395 -7.18 10.95 3.63
C MET A 395 -8.37 11.71 3.01
N PRO A 396 -8.13 12.67 2.10
CA PRO A 396 -9.20 13.39 1.41
C PRO A 396 -10.18 12.50 0.61
N ASN A 397 -9.77 11.28 0.26
CA ASN A 397 -10.58 10.29 -0.44
C ASN A 397 -11.34 9.33 0.52
N ASN A 398 -11.46 9.69 1.81
CA ASN A 398 -12.10 8.95 2.89
C ASN A 398 -11.44 7.62 3.30
N TYR A 399 -10.33 7.21 2.68
CA TYR A 399 -9.60 6.05 3.19
C TYR A 399 -8.86 6.38 4.49
N ILE A 400 -8.87 5.43 5.41
CA ILE A 400 -8.13 5.53 6.68
C ILE A 400 -6.65 5.24 6.38
N ALA A 401 -5.78 6.24 6.55
CA ALA A 401 -4.34 6.11 6.33
C ALA A 401 -3.62 5.43 7.50
N SER A 402 -4.07 5.72 8.73
CA SER A 402 -3.53 5.08 9.92
C SER A 402 -4.53 5.08 11.08
N ILE A 403 -4.37 4.11 11.97
CA ILE A 403 -5.06 4.06 13.26
C ILE A 403 -4.02 4.16 14.36
N THR A 404 -4.21 5.11 15.27
CA THR A 404 -3.38 5.27 16.46
C THR A 404 -4.16 4.86 17.69
N LEU A 405 -3.70 3.83 18.39
CA LEU A 405 -4.23 3.35 19.66
C LEU A 405 -3.35 3.90 20.79
N TYR A 406 -3.93 4.40 21.88
CA TYR A 406 -3.14 4.89 23.02
C TYR A 406 -3.76 4.48 24.35
N GLN A 407 -2.91 4.29 25.36
CA GLN A 407 -3.38 4.02 26.70
C GLN A 407 -4.02 5.27 27.30
N SER A 408 -5.32 5.20 27.65
CA SER A 408 -5.99 6.28 28.37
C SER A 408 -5.41 6.43 29.79
N ALA A 409 -5.24 7.67 30.25
CA ALA A 409 -4.72 7.96 31.59
C ALA A 409 -5.74 7.69 32.71
N THR A 410 -7.02 7.54 32.35
CA THR A 410 -8.13 7.15 33.23
C THR A 410 -8.90 5.99 32.60
N PRO A 411 -9.21 4.92 33.36
CA PRO A 411 -10.06 3.85 32.84
C PRO A 411 -11.41 4.45 32.45
N PHE A 412 -11.87 4.17 31.23
CA PHE A 412 -13.21 4.55 30.78
C PHE A 412 -14.23 3.96 31.77
N HIS A 413 -15.01 4.82 32.45
CA HIS A 413 -16.05 4.39 33.35
C HIS A 413 -17.37 4.37 32.58
N VAL A 414 -18.06 3.23 32.56
CA VAL A 414 -19.36 3.04 31.89
C VAL A 414 -20.43 4.05 32.38
N ALA A 415 -20.21 4.67 33.55
CA ALA A 415 -21.10 5.69 34.12
C ALA A 415 -21.14 7.01 33.31
N ASP A 416 -20.11 7.33 32.53
CA ASP A 416 -20.09 8.55 31.71
C ASP A 416 -21.04 8.47 30.50
N TRP A 417 -21.60 7.29 30.21
CA TRP A 417 -22.66 7.05 29.21
C TRP A 417 -24.01 7.66 29.60
N ASN A 418 -24.34 7.70 30.90
CA ASN A 418 -25.67 8.11 31.36
C ASN A 418 -25.79 9.61 31.70
N ALA A 419 -24.69 10.36 31.66
CA ALA A 419 -24.68 11.75 32.13
C ALA A 419 -24.99 12.79 31.03
N THR A 420 -25.00 12.42 29.75
CA THR A 420 -25.25 13.37 28.65
C THR A 420 -26.72 13.46 28.23
N THR A 421 -27.63 12.67 28.81
CA THR A 421 -29.07 12.68 28.50
C THR A 421 -29.98 13.21 29.61
N GLY A 422 -29.43 13.71 30.73
CA GLY A 422 -30.22 14.30 31.82
C GLY A 422 -30.08 15.82 31.92
N LYS A 423 -30.96 16.58 31.26
CA LYS A 423 -31.17 18.00 31.59
C LYS A 423 -31.59 18.13 33.05
N SER A 424 -30.89 18.95 33.83
CA SER A 424 -31.50 19.61 34.99
C SER A 424 -31.23 21.11 34.93
N SER A 425 -32.34 21.83 34.93
CA SER A 425 -32.49 23.27 34.97
C SER A 425 -32.28 23.78 36.40
N THR A 426 -31.32 24.68 36.59
CA THR A 426 -31.39 25.70 37.66
C THR A 426 -30.64 26.93 37.18
N GLY A 427 -31.38 28.02 37.01
CA GLY A 427 -30.86 29.31 36.61
C GLY A 427 -30.20 30.04 37.78
N SER A 428 -29.19 30.84 37.45
CA SER A 428 -28.89 32.05 38.19
C SER A 428 -28.38 33.11 37.22
N THR A 429 -29.12 34.20 37.21
CA THR A 429 -28.94 35.46 36.48
C THR A 429 -27.70 36.20 36.95
N SER A 430 -26.90 36.72 36.01
CA SER A 430 -26.33 38.06 36.14
C SER A 430 -26.02 38.69 34.78
N SER A 431 -26.55 39.89 34.65
CA SER A 431 -26.53 40.81 33.51
C SER A 431 -25.17 41.47 33.31
N THR A 432 -24.74 41.64 32.06
CA THR A 432 -24.26 42.95 31.58
C THR A 432 -24.29 42.97 30.05
N ALA A 433 -24.94 44.00 29.52
CA ALA A 433 -25.10 44.29 28.12
C ALA A 433 -23.87 45.03 27.57
N SER A 434 -23.48 44.72 26.33
CA SER A 434 -22.89 45.71 25.44
C SER A 434 -23.25 45.40 23.98
N THR A 435 -23.88 46.41 23.41
CA THR A 435 -24.34 46.69 22.05
C THR A 435 -23.49 46.19 20.88
N ALA A 436 -24.21 45.73 19.85
CA ALA A 436 -23.75 45.47 18.48
C ALA A 436 -23.33 46.77 17.73
N PRO A 437 -22.83 46.65 16.48
CA PRO A 437 -23.78 46.62 15.37
C PRO A 437 -23.51 45.56 14.29
N SER A 438 -24.59 45.32 13.57
CA SER A 438 -24.88 44.45 12.45
C SER A 438 -24.05 44.66 11.17
N SER A 439 -23.76 43.56 10.48
CA SER A 439 -23.91 43.50 9.02
C SER A 439 -24.31 42.08 8.57
N SER A 440 -25.50 42.00 7.99
CA SER A 440 -26.07 40.86 7.31
C SER A 440 -25.81 40.98 5.81
N SER A 441 -25.24 39.96 5.18
CA SER A 441 -25.49 39.67 3.77
C SER A 441 -25.09 38.23 3.44
N ASP A 442 -26.13 37.43 3.21
CA ASP A 442 -26.26 36.46 2.12
C ASP A 442 -25.54 35.10 2.19
N LEU A 443 -26.31 34.15 2.73
CA LEU A 443 -26.47 32.79 2.21
C LEU A 443 -26.84 32.82 0.70
N LYS A 444 -26.08 32.11 -0.14
CA LYS A 444 -26.54 31.05 -1.08
C LYS A 444 -25.56 30.87 -2.25
N ALA A 445 -25.53 29.62 -2.72
CA ALA A 445 -25.02 29.13 -4.02
C ALA A 445 -23.54 28.70 -4.08
N ALA A 446 -23.31 27.40 -3.87
CA ALA A 446 -22.42 26.57 -4.71
C ALA A 446 -22.68 25.08 -4.42
N LEU A 447 -23.81 24.57 -4.92
CA LEU A 447 -24.14 23.14 -5.02
C LEU A 447 -24.45 22.90 -6.50
N GLN A 448 -23.50 22.31 -7.23
CA GLN A 448 -23.55 21.70 -8.58
C GLN A 448 -22.10 21.75 -9.14
N ASP A 449 -21.46 20.71 -9.69
CA ASP A 449 -21.91 19.47 -10.31
C ASP A 449 -20.91 18.34 -10.02
N ALA A 450 -21.37 17.21 -9.51
CA ALA A 450 -20.60 15.97 -9.52
C ALA A 450 -20.68 15.35 -10.93
N LYS A 451 -19.64 15.60 -11.75
CA LYS A 451 -19.42 14.84 -12.99
C LYS A 451 -19.03 13.39 -12.66
N PRO A 452 -19.38 12.41 -13.51
CA PRO A 452 -19.00 11.02 -13.30
C PRO A 452 -17.47 10.91 -13.19
N SER A 453 -17.03 10.25 -12.10
CA SER A 453 -15.64 10.05 -11.73
C SER A 453 -14.87 9.29 -12.81
N GLN A 454 -14.23 10.01 -13.74
CA GLN A 454 -13.10 9.44 -14.47
C GLN A 454 -12.01 9.18 -13.43
N SER A 455 -11.58 7.93 -13.27
CA SER A 455 -10.49 7.53 -12.39
C SER A 455 -9.28 8.41 -12.67
N LYS A 456 -8.94 9.32 -11.75
CA LYS A 456 -7.80 10.21 -11.91
C LYS A 456 -6.53 9.41 -11.64
N ILE A 457 -5.89 8.96 -12.71
CA ILE A 457 -4.56 8.36 -12.64
C ILE A 457 -3.57 9.48 -12.31
N ARG A 458 -2.85 9.33 -11.20
CA ARG A 458 -1.80 10.24 -10.78
C ARG A 458 -0.45 9.71 -11.21
N VAL A 459 0.42 10.60 -11.67
CA VAL A 459 1.81 10.30 -12.00
C VAL A 459 2.69 11.01 -10.99
N THR A 460 3.52 10.26 -10.27
CA THR A 460 4.58 10.81 -9.40
C THR A 460 5.94 10.35 -9.91
N ALA A 461 6.86 11.29 -10.06
CA ALA A 461 8.25 11.04 -10.46
C ALA A 461 9.10 10.63 -9.25
#